data_AF-A0AAD7B703-F1
#
_entry.id   AF-A0AAD7B703-F1
#
_cell.length_a   1.000
_cell.length_b   1.000
_cell.length_c   1.000
_cell.angle_alpha   90.00
_cell.angle_beta   90.00
_cell.angle_gamma   90.00
#
_symmetry.space_group_name_H-M   'P 1'
#
loop_
_entity.id
_entity.type
_entity.pdbx_description
1 polymer ?
#
loop_
_entity_poly.entity_id
_entity_poly.type
_entity_poly.pdbx_seq_one_letter_code
_entity_poly.pdbx_strand_id
1 'polypeptide(L)' 'EIGFDCSGTLIKMRLRGVIYGGQDHFTCRFFDQTGCMWFHDGITTGRQCIQEDEL' A
#
# COMPACT_ATOMS: atom_id res chain seq x y z
N GLU A 1 6.30 -2.94 -12.48
CA GLU A 1 5.26 -2.04 -13.03
C GLU A 1 4.11 -2.90 -13.52
N ILE A 2 2.87 -2.45 -13.34
CA ILE A 2 1.66 -3.17 -13.77
C ILE A 2 1.06 -2.38 -14.93
N GLY A 3 0.79 -3.06 -16.05
CA GLY A 3 0.20 -2.45 -17.25
C GLY A 3 -1.32 -2.60 -17.27
N PHE A 4 -2.01 -1.53 -17.65
CA PHE A 4 -3.46 -1.50 -17.86
C PHE A 4 -3.75 -0.91 -19.23
N ASP A 5 -4.61 -1.57 -20.01
CA ASP A 5 -5.17 -0.94 -21.20
C ASP A 5 -6.29 0.02 -20.79
N CYS A 6 -6.17 1.27 -21.21
CA CYS A 6 -7.20 2.28 -21.04
C CYS A 6 -7.54 2.84 -22.42
N SER A 7 -8.62 2.32 -23.01
CA SER A 7 -9.11 2.75 -24.32
C SER A 7 -8.04 2.67 -25.42
N GLY A 8 -7.25 1.60 -25.45
CA GLY A 8 -6.17 1.39 -26.43
C GLY A 8 -4.85 2.10 -26.10
N THR A 9 -4.76 2.75 -24.94
CA THR A 9 -3.50 3.30 -24.42
C THR A 9 -3.00 2.45 -23.27
N LEU A 10 -1.77 1.93 -23.38
CA LEU A 10 -1.11 1.20 -22.29
C LEU A 10 -0.63 2.19 -21.21
N ILE A 11 -1.29 2.16 -20.05
CA ILE A 11 -0.90 2.91 -18.85
C ILE A 11 -0.07 1.99 -17.95
N LYS A 12 1.11 2.46 -17.53
CA LYS A 12 1.96 1.74 -16.56
C LYS A 12 1.84 2.38 -15.18
N MET A 13 1.58 1.56 -14.18
CA MET A 13 1.57 1.98 -12.78
C MET A 13 2.71 1.31 -12.02
N ARG A 14 3.31 2.07 -11.09
CA ARG A 14 4.26 1.51 -10.12
C ARG A 14 3.49 0.97 -8.92
N LEU A 15 3.91 -0.19 -8.43
CA LEU A 15 3.35 -0.72 -7.19
C LEU A 15 3.74 0.22 -6.05
N ARG A 16 2.74 0.68 -5.29
CA ARG A 16 2.94 1.63 -4.18
C ARG A 16 2.47 1.09 -2.84
N GLY A 17 1.82 -0.05 -2.81
CA GLY A 17 1.40 -0.69 -1.59
C GLY A 17 0.63 -1.97 -1.86
N VAL A 18 0.39 -2.71 -0.79
CA VAL A 18 -0.34 -3.97 -0.79
C VAL A 18 -1.29 -3.95 0.41
N ILE A 19 -2.51 -4.46 0.19
CA ILE A 19 -3.48 -4.76 1.25
C ILE A 19 -3.48 -6.29 1.40
N TYR A 20 -3.20 -6.77 2.60
CA TYR A 20 -3.22 -8.17 2.98
C TYR A 20 -4.56 -8.47 3.67
N GLY A 21 -5.30 -9.45 3.18
CA GLY A 21 -6.49 -9.97 3.85
C GLY A 21 -6.19 -11.28 4.56
N GLY A 22 -6.71 -11.45 5.78
CA GLY A 22 -6.67 -12.70 6.51
C GLY A 22 -7.72 -12.75 7.61
N GLN A 23 -8.46 -13.86 7.70
CA GLN A 23 -9.66 -13.96 8.55
C GLN A 23 -10.63 -12.80 8.24
N ASP A 24 -11.12 -12.11 9.28
CA ASP A 24 -12.03 -10.96 9.17
C ASP A 24 -11.28 -9.61 9.22
N HIS A 25 -9.99 -9.58 8.86
CA HIS A 25 -9.14 -8.41 9.04
C HIS A 25 -8.26 -8.09 7.83
N PHE A 26 -8.12 -6.79 7.52
CA PHE A 26 -7.21 -6.29 6.50
C PHE A 26 -6.09 -5.46 7.14
N THR A 27 -4.86 -5.69 6.70
CA THR A 27 -3.72 -4.83 7.01
C THR A 27 -3.10 -4.34 5.71
N CYS A 28 -2.33 -3.25 5.75
CA CYS A 28 -1.66 -2.77 4.55
C CYS A 28 -0.24 -2.29 4.83
N ARG A 29 0.56 -2.30 3.77
CA ARG A 29 1.84 -1.59 3.68
C ARG A 29 1.87 -0.76 2.42
N PHE A 30 2.37 0.47 2.50
CA PHE A 30 2.50 1.34 1.33
C PHE A 30 3.67 2.31 1.45
N PHE A 31 4.12 2.85 0.31
CA PHE A 31 5.18 3.83 0.20
C PHE A 31 4.60 5.21 -0.09
N ASP A 32 5.00 6.21 0.69
CA ASP A 32 4.70 7.62 0.42
C ASP A 32 5.62 8.21 -0.65
N GLN A 33 5.36 9.47 -1.03
CA GLN A 33 6.10 10.13 -2.12
C GLN A 33 7.60 10.27 -1.84
N THR A 34 8.02 10.26 -0.57
CA THR A 34 9.45 10.31 -0.17
C THR A 34 10.10 8.93 -0.17
N GLY A 35 9.31 7.86 -0.32
CA GLY A 35 9.78 6.48 -0.33
C GLY A 35 9.76 5.82 1.04
N CYS A 36 9.22 6.49 2.07
CA CYS A 36 9.07 5.93 3.40
C CYS A 36 7.95 4.89 3.39
N MET A 37 8.17 3.78 4.10
CA MET A 37 7.20 2.70 4.22
C MET A 37 6.27 2.94 5.41
N TRP A 38 4.99 2.69 5.21
CA TRP A 38 3.94 2.89 6.18
C TRP A 38 3.11 1.63 6.35
N PHE A 39 2.75 1.31 7.59
CA PHE A 39 1.88 0.21 7.98
C PHE A 39 0.57 0.73 8.60
N HIS A 40 -0.53 0.03 8.31
CA HIS A 40 -1.82 0.29 8.94
C HIS A 40 -2.61 -1.01 9.10
N ASP A 41 -3.13 -1.25 10.30
CA ASP A 41 -4.05 -2.35 10.59
C ASP A 41 -5.38 -1.85 11.16
N GLY A 42 -5.55 -0.59 11.54
CA GLY A 42 -6.80 -0.07 12.08
C GLY A 42 -7.21 -0.59 13.47
N ILE A 43 -6.67 -1.73 13.94
CA ILE A 43 -6.88 -2.28 15.29
C ILE A 43 -5.84 -1.70 16.25
N THR A 44 -4.55 -1.92 15.97
CA THR A 44 -3.45 -1.43 16.81
C THR A 44 -3.09 0.00 16.43
N THR A 45 -3.10 0.31 15.13
CA THR A 45 -2.73 1.64 14.62
C THR A 45 -3.87 2.66 14.76
N GLY A 46 -5.09 2.21 15.04
CA GLY A 46 -6.28 3.06 15.18
C GLY A 46 -6.51 3.89 13.92
N ARG A 47 -6.50 5.23 14.04
CA ARG A 47 -6.68 6.16 12.91
C ARG A 47 -5.37 6.59 12.24
N GLN A 48 -4.22 6.10 12.71
CA GLN A 48 -2.92 6.54 12.23
C GLN A 48 -2.28 5.46 11.35
N CYS A 49 -1.46 5.88 10.39
CA CYS A 49 -0.49 4.98 9.76
C CYS A 49 0.83 5.14 10.53
N ILE A 50 1.52 4.03 10.75
CA ILE A 50 2.81 4.02 11.46
C ILE A 50 3.90 3.86 10.41
N GLN A 51 4.89 4.75 10.44
CA GLN A 51 6.06 4.62 9.59
C GLN A 51 6.87 3.40 10.06
N GLU A 52 7.14 2.45 9.16
CA GLU A 52 8.08 1.36 9.42
C GLU A 52 9.48 1.91 9.11
N ASP A 53 10.15 2.45 10.13
CA ASP A 53 11.57 2.78 10.03
C ASP A 53 12.38 1.49 9.89
N GLU A 54 13.39 1.52 9.02
CA GLU A 54 14.34 0.42 8.85
C GLU A 54 14.87 -0.01 10.22
N LEU A 55 14.67 -1.30 10.56
CA LEU A 55 15.28 -1.96 11.72
C LEU A 55 16.77 -1.60 11.87
#